data_AF-A0A946PJC5-F1
#
_entry.id   AF-A0A946PJC5-F1
#
_cell.length_a   1.000
_cell.length_b   1.000
_cell.length_c   1.000
_cell.angle_alpha   90.00
_cell.angle_beta   90.00
_cell.angle_gamma   90.00
#
_symmetry.space_group_name_H-M   'P 1'
#
loop_
_entity.id
_entity.type
_entity.pdbx_description
1 polymer ?
#
loop_
_entity_poly.entity_id
_entity_poly.type
_entity_poly.pdbx_seq_one_letter_code
_entity_poly.pdbx_strand_id
1 'polypeptide(L)'
;MFKISIHNETAALKAVVVGIADDFGGIPKLEDCYDPKSREHVVAGTFPSNDDCILEMNALVSVFEKYDVKVYRPENIKGLNQIFSRDIAFAIEDKLILPNIIE
;
A
#
# COMPACT_ATOMS: atom_id res chain seq x y z
N MET A 1 0.47 13.35 -18.56
CA MET A 1 -0.34 13.52 -17.33
C MET A 1 -1.36 12.40 -17.28
N PHE A 2 -1.49 11.69 -16.15
CA PHE A 2 -2.45 10.59 -16.04
C PHE A 2 -3.88 11.09 -16.21
N LYS A 3 -4.69 10.42 -17.03
CA LYS A 3 -6.12 10.70 -17.10
C LYS A 3 -6.81 9.95 -15.95
N ILE A 4 -7.14 10.67 -14.89
CA ILE A 4 -7.87 10.15 -13.73
C ILE A 4 -9.36 10.32 -14.01
N SER A 5 -10.17 9.31 -13.65
CA SER A 5 -11.63 9.33 -13.82
C SER A 5 -12.24 8.30 -12.87
N ILE A 6 -12.38 8.67 -11.59
CA ILE A 6 -12.86 7.78 -10.51
C ILE A 6 -14.15 8.35 -9.92
N HIS A 7 -15.27 7.65 -10.11
CA HIS A 7 -16.59 8.13 -9.66
C HIS A 7 -17.16 7.32 -8.47
N ASN A 8 -16.61 6.14 -8.20
CA ASN A 8 -17.00 5.26 -7.12
C ASN A 8 -15.92 4.17 -6.92
N GLU A 9 -16.13 3.32 -5.92
CA GLU A 9 -15.20 2.24 -5.53
C GLU A 9 -15.55 0.87 -6.16
N THR A 10 -16.56 0.78 -7.04
CA THR A 10 -17.11 -0.51 -7.53
C THR A 10 -17.13 -0.66 -9.05
N ALA A 11 -16.98 0.42 -9.80
CA ALA A 11 -16.87 0.38 -11.25
C ALA A 11 -15.65 -0.43 -11.69
N ALA A 12 -15.68 -0.92 -12.93
CA ALA A 12 -14.59 -1.71 -13.49
C ALA A 12 -13.23 -0.99 -13.38
N LEU A 13 -12.31 -1.61 -12.63
CA LEU A 13 -10.98 -1.09 -12.40
C LEU A 13 -10.14 -1.25 -13.68
N LYS A 14 -9.50 -0.17 -14.14
CA LYS A 14 -8.63 -0.17 -15.33
C LYS A 14 -7.16 0.05 -14.98
N ALA A 15 -6.90 0.76 -13.90
CA ALA A 15 -5.57 1.02 -13.41
C ALA A 15 -5.58 1.24 -11.90
N VAL A 16 -4.49 0.87 -11.23
CA VAL A 16 -4.36 0.98 -9.78
C VAL A 16 -2.91 1.29 -9.39
N VAL A 17 -2.74 2.08 -8.33
CA VAL A 17 -1.45 2.26 -7.65
C VAL A 17 -1.40 1.29 -6.48
N VAL A 18 -0.46 0.34 -6.53
CA VAL A 18 -0.25 -0.62 -5.45
C VAL A 18 1.06 -0.26 -4.74
N GLY A 19 1.03 -0.20 -3.41
CA GLY A 19 2.23 0.07 -2.61
C GLY A 19 3.31 -1.00 -2.75
N ILE A 20 4.47 -0.79 -2.15
CA ILE A 20 5.61 -1.73 -2.16
C ILE A 20 6.00 -2.10 -0.74
N ALA A 21 6.61 -3.28 -0.60
CA ALA A 21 7.06 -3.82 0.68
C ALA A 21 8.60 -3.96 0.75
N ASP A 22 9.31 -3.33 -0.19
CA ASP A 22 10.75 -3.45 -0.37
C ASP A 22 11.54 -3.10 0.90
N ASP A 23 11.18 -1.99 1.56
CA ASP A 23 11.82 -1.56 2.80
C ASP A 23 10.90 -0.71 3.69
N PHE A 24 10.16 -1.36 4.60
CA PHE A 24 9.28 -0.67 5.55
C PHE A 24 9.92 -0.38 6.92
N GLY A 25 11.25 -0.50 7.05
CA GLY A 25 11.96 -0.15 8.30
C GLY A 25 11.99 -1.25 9.37
N GLY A 26 11.49 -2.45 9.06
CA GLY A 26 11.56 -3.63 9.93
C GLY A 26 10.47 -3.69 10.98
N ILE A 27 10.71 -4.51 12.02
CA ILE A 27 9.73 -4.74 13.09
C ILE A 27 9.65 -3.50 13.99
N PRO A 28 8.49 -2.86 14.17
CA PRO A 28 8.34 -1.71 15.05
C PRO A 28 8.56 -2.11 16.51
N LYS A 29 8.95 -1.15 17.35
CA LYS A 29 8.96 -1.38 18.81
C LYS A 29 7.54 -1.54 19.31
N LEU A 30 7.39 -2.26 20.42
CA LEU A 30 6.09 -2.50 21.02
C LEU A 30 5.36 -1.21 21.43
N GLU A 31 6.12 -0.20 21.87
CA GLU A 31 5.61 1.15 22.23
C GLU A 31 5.17 1.98 21.01
N ASP A 32 5.73 1.70 19.83
CA ASP A 32 5.42 2.40 18.58
C ASP A 32 4.25 1.75 17.81
N CYS A 33 3.79 0.57 18.26
CA CYS A 33 2.64 -0.13 17.69
C CYS A 33 1.33 0.57 18.10
N TYR A 34 0.81 1.43 17.22
CA TYR A 34 -0.49 2.09 17.43
C TYR A 34 -1.68 1.17 17.16
N ASP A 35 -1.55 0.19 16.26
CA ASP A 35 -2.63 -0.74 15.94
C ASP A 35 -2.50 -2.06 16.75
N PRO A 36 -3.62 -2.61 17.26
CA PRO A 36 -3.60 -3.81 18.09
C PRO A 36 -3.04 -5.06 17.39
N LYS A 37 -3.14 -5.15 16.05
CA LYS A 37 -2.73 -6.34 15.30
C LYS A 37 -1.21 -6.39 15.15
N SER A 38 -0.57 -5.29 14.78
CA SER A 38 0.90 -5.18 14.79
C SER A 38 1.43 -5.49 16.18
N ARG A 39 0.83 -4.91 17.24
CA ARG A 39 1.23 -5.19 18.62
C ARG A 39 1.14 -6.67 18.96
N GLU A 40 0.04 -7.34 18.63
CA GLU A 40 -0.16 -8.79 18.83
C GLU A 40 0.95 -9.61 18.14
N HIS A 41 1.22 -9.32 16.87
CA HIS A 41 2.22 -10.05 16.08
C HIS A 41 3.66 -9.76 16.53
N VAL A 42 3.97 -8.54 16.98
CA VAL A 42 5.26 -8.20 17.60
C VAL A 42 5.46 -8.98 18.89
N VAL A 43 4.48 -9.03 19.79
CA VAL A 43 4.55 -9.81 21.04
C VAL A 43 4.71 -11.31 20.75
N ALA A 44 4.02 -11.82 19.73
CA ALA A 44 4.09 -13.22 19.33
C ALA A 44 5.35 -13.58 18.52
N GLY A 45 6.17 -12.60 18.12
CA GLY A 45 7.33 -12.83 17.23
C GLY A 45 6.94 -13.27 15.81
N THR A 46 5.74 -12.91 15.36
CA THR A 46 5.15 -13.29 14.05
C THR A 46 4.85 -12.07 13.18
N PHE A 47 5.46 -10.92 13.46
CA PHE A 47 5.36 -9.76 12.59
C PHE A 47 5.99 -10.08 11.22
N PRO A 48 5.33 -9.76 10.10
CA PRO A 48 5.78 -10.18 8.79
C PRO A 48 7.14 -9.56 8.43
N SER A 49 7.96 -10.32 7.70
CA SER A 49 9.17 -9.78 7.08
C SER A 49 8.86 -9.07 5.75
N ASN A 50 9.84 -8.33 5.22
CA ASN A 50 9.72 -7.72 3.90
C ASN A 50 9.44 -8.77 2.82
N ASP A 51 10.13 -9.91 2.86
CA ASP A 51 9.97 -10.98 1.88
C ASP A 51 8.56 -11.58 1.91
N ASP A 52 7.98 -11.78 3.11
CA ASP A 52 6.60 -12.26 3.26
C ASP A 52 5.62 -11.29 2.58
N CYS A 53 5.77 -9.98 2.86
CA CYS A 53 4.91 -8.96 2.27
C CYS A 53 5.14 -8.83 0.75
N ILE A 54 6.38 -8.89 0.26
CA ILE A 54 6.68 -8.85 -1.18
C ILE A 54 6.00 -10.00 -1.91
N LEU A 55 6.03 -11.20 -1.34
CA LEU A 55 5.37 -12.38 -1.91
C LEU A 55 3.86 -12.15 -2.08
N GLU A 56 3.18 -11.73 -1.01
CA GLU A 56 1.74 -11.47 -1.02
C GLU A 56 1.36 -10.30 -1.96
N MET A 57 2.16 -9.24 -1.98
CA MET A 57 1.95 -8.09 -2.86
C MET A 57 2.15 -8.43 -4.34
N ASN A 58 3.02 -9.38 -4.66
CA ASN A 58 3.19 -9.91 -6.01
C ASN A 58 2.06 -10.85 -6.41
N ALA A 59 1.54 -11.65 -5.47
CA ALA A 59 0.35 -12.47 -5.70
C ALA A 59 -0.87 -11.61 -6.03
N LEU A 60 -1.10 -10.51 -5.29
CA LEU A 60 -2.15 -9.55 -5.58
C LEU A 60 -2.00 -8.92 -6.97
N VAL A 61 -0.79 -8.50 -7.34
CA VAL A 61 -0.56 -7.90 -8.66
C VAL A 61 -0.74 -8.89 -9.79
N SER A 62 -0.36 -10.15 -9.61
CA SER A 62 -0.62 -11.21 -10.59
C SER A 62 -2.14 -11.36 -10.87
N VAL A 63 -2.99 -11.16 -9.85
CA VAL A 63 -4.45 -11.13 -10.04
C VAL A 63 -4.86 -9.91 -10.86
N PHE A 64 -4.37 -8.71 -10.55
CA PHE A 64 -4.69 -7.51 -11.34
C PHE A 64 -4.28 -7.65 -12.82
N GLU A 65 -3.07 -8.15 -13.07
CA GLU A 65 -2.54 -8.38 -14.42
C GLU A 65 -3.39 -9.40 -15.19
N LYS A 66 -3.87 -10.47 -14.53
CA LYS A 66 -4.78 -11.45 -15.15
C LYS A 66 -6.08 -10.82 -15.66
N TYR A 67 -6.54 -9.73 -15.05
CA TYR A 67 -7.74 -9.00 -15.46
C TYR A 67 -7.43 -7.75 -16.30
N ASP A 68 -6.23 -7.67 -16.88
CA ASP A 68 -5.75 -6.54 -17.69
C ASP A 68 -5.80 -5.19 -16.96
N VAL A 69 -5.73 -5.20 -15.62
CA VAL A 69 -5.64 -3.98 -14.82
C VAL A 69 -4.21 -3.49 -14.82
N LYS A 70 -4.00 -2.24 -15.25
CA LYS A 70 -2.67 -1.63 -15.26
C LYS A 70 -2.21 -1.28 -13.84
N VAL A 71 -1.13 -1.91 -13.39
CA VAL A 71 -0.53 -1.64 -12.08
C VAL A 71 0.58 -0.59 -12.19
N TYR A 72 0.54 0.39 -11.28
CA TYR A 72 1.64 1.33 -11.03
C TYR A 72 2.20 1.10 -9.62
N ARG A 73 3.51 1.26 -9.48
CA ARG A 73 4.22 1.15 -8.20
C ARG A 73 5.00 2.45 -7.95
N PRO A 74 5.14 2.90 -6.69
CA PRO A 74 6.04 4.00 -6.33
C PRO A 74 7.51 3.56 -6.42
N GLU A 75 8.41 4.53 -6.37
CA GLU A 75 9.83 4.28 -6.10
C GLU A 75 10.05 4.03 -4.60
N ASN A 76 11.04 3.20 -4.28
CA ASN A 76 11.37 2.84 -2.89
C ASN A 76 12.08 3.99 -2.15
N ILE A 77 11.57 4.31 -0.97
CA ILE A 77 12.14 5.20 0.02
C ILE A 77 12.55 4.34 1.21
N LYS A 78 13.86 4.25 1.46
CA LYS A 78 14.42 3.37 2.48
C LYS A 78 13.84 3.64 3.86
N GLY A 79 13.48 2.56 4.57
CA GLY A 79 12.92 2.57 5.91
C GLY A 79 11.51 3.16 6.04
N LEU A 80 10.82 3.42 4.93
CA LEU A 80 9.47 4.00 4.94
C LEU A 80 8.44 2.93 4.57
N ASN A 81 7.43 2.74 5.42
CA ASN A 81 6.30 1.88 5.07
C ASN A 81 5.49 2.50 3.91
N GLN A 82 5.58 1.90 2.73
CA GLN A 82 4.92 2.34 1.50
C GLN A 82 3.87 1.35 0.99
N ILE A 83 3.40 0.42 1.83
CA ILE A 83 2.38 -0.57 1.45
C ILE A 83 1.02 0.11 1.25
N PHE A 84 0.69 1.09 2.08
CA PHE A 84 -0.63 1.73 2.15
C PHE A 84 -0.73 3.00 1.30
N SER A 85 -0.79 2.84 -0.03
CA SER A 85 -0.95 3.96 -0.97
C SER A 85 -2.21 4.79 -0.75
N ARG A 86 -3.28 4.18 -0.19
CA ARG A 86 -4.58 4.82 0.04
C ARG A 86 -4.54 5.92 1.10
N ASP A 87 -3.69 5.75 2.11
CA ASP A 87 -3.64 6.66 3.25
C ASP A 87 -3.03 8.01 2.85
N ILE A 88 -2.17 8.00 1.82
CA ILE A 88 -1.37 9.16 1.40
C ILE A 88 -1.86 9.88 0.14
N ALA A 89 -2.80 9.28 -0.59
CA ALA A 89 -3.40 9.90 -1.75
C ALA A 89 -4.73 9.24 -2.08
N PHE A 90 -5.70 10.03 -2.54
CA PHE A 90 -6.95 9.51 -3.09
C PHE A 90 -7.40 10.32 -4.30
N ALA A 91 -8.21 9.68 -5.15
CA ALA A 91 -8.71 10.29 -6.37
C ALA A 91 -10.23 10.46 -6.33
N ILE A 92 -10.71 11.64 -6.71
CA ILE A 92 -12.14 11.92 -6.87
C ILE A 92 -12.32 12.58 -8.24
N GLU A 93 -13.14 11.95 -9.07
CA GLU A 93 -13.35 12.30 -10.47
C GLU A 93 -12.02 12.36 -11.23
N ASP A 94 -11.61 13.55 -11.64
CA ASP A 94 -10.40 13.84 -12.40
C ASP A 94 -9.25 14.38 -11.55
N LYS A 95 -9.41 14.41 -10.21
CA LYS A 95 -8.48 15.06 -9.28
C LYS A 95 -7.76 14.02 -8.44
N LEU A 96 -6.45 14.20 -8.30
CA LEU A 96 -5.64 13.54 -7.28
C LEU A 96 -5.52 14.48 -6.08
N ILE A 97 -5.86 13.99 -4.90
CA ILE A 97 -5.84 14.74 -3.65
C ILE A 97 -4.77 14.15 -2.75
N LEU A 98 -3.89 15.01 -2.27
CA LEU A 98 -2.88 14.68 -1.26
C LEU A 98 -3.38 15.23 0.08
N PRO A 99 -3.83 14.36 1.00
CA PRO A 99 -4.24 14.80 2.33
C PRO A 99 -3.06 15.36 3.12
N ASN A 100 -3.36 16.28 4.04
CA ASN A 100 -2.37 16.76 5.00
C ASN A 100 -2.37 15.84 6.22
N ILE A 101 -1.59 14.78 6.15
CA ILE A 101 -1.57 13.63 7.08
C ILE A 101 -0.36 13.65 8.02
N ILE A 102 0.62 14.49 7.75
CA ILE A 102 1.86 14.59 8.54
C ILE A 102 2.01 16.05 8.99
N GLU A 103 2.08 16.25 10.31
CA GLU A 103 2.69 17.43 10.96
C GLU A 103 4.17 17.18 11.20
#